data_AF-A0AAX4P648-F1
#
_entry.id   AF-A0AAX4P648-F1
#
_cell.length_a   1.000
_cell.length_b   1.000
_cell.length_c   1.000
_cell.angle_alpha   90.00
_cell.angle_beta   90.00
_cell.angle_gamma   90.00
#
_symmetry.space_group_name_H-M   'P 1'
#
loop_
_entity.id
_entity.type
_entity.pdbx_description
1 polymer ?
#
loop_
_entity_poly.entity_id
_entity_poly.type
_entity_poly.pdbx_seq_one_letter_code
_entity_poly.pdbx_strand_id
1 'polypeptide(L)'
;MELSGSAERQLKDIFDLGNDVVTNDVLNSFQDYIADGFDAFEKYIRDTLYQGNQESTALKMILAVEQLHNLMQESERRTSKKLENQVKESVFFVPEALALTALQTSEKLDSATLREEEEKLDRELHEMRAEIASTRAACEELQSEVSSLDAEIASCDVSRVEAIPEALGAGKENFSRDAAAVDKAGKELNSMLPKLKELSNKFGSANLTTTRNIVDQVESEVEKRKQSQAGKTLKEMCNLLT
;
A
#
# COMPACT_ATOMS: atom_id res chain seq x y z
N MET A 1 -54.68 12.81 36.68
CA MET A 1 -54.39 11.38 36.51
C MET A 1 -52.91 11.24 36.77
N GLU A 2 -52.53 10.72 37.93
CA GLU A 2 -51.12 10.48 38.26
C GLU A 2 -50.72 9.15 37.61
N LEU A 3 -49.85 9.19 36.61
CA LEU A 3 -49.24 7.98 36.07
C LEU A 3 -48.32 7.39 37.14
N SER A 4 -48.37 6.07 37.33
CA SER A 4 -47.41 5.40 38.20
C SER A 4 -46.00 5.67 37.66
N GLY A 5 -45.04 6.01 38.52
CA GLY A 5 -43.65 6.32 38.11
C GLY A 5 -42.92 5.19 37.35
N SER A 6 -43.52 4.01 37.26
CA SER A 6 -43.07 2.91 36.38
C SER A 6 -43.38 3.17 34.90
N ALA A 7 -44.53 3.77 34.59
CA ALA A 7 -44.95 4.05 33.21
C ALA A 7 -44.16 5.22 32.61
N GLU A 8 -43.86 6.25 33.40
CA GLU A 8 -42.96 7.35 32.98
C GLU A 8 -41.54 6.85 32.67
N ARG A 9 -41.01 5.89 33.44
CA ARG A 9 -39.69 5.31 33.16
C ARG A 9 -39.68 4.46 31.89
N GLN A 10 -40.71 3.65 31.67
CA GLN A 10 -40.84 2.87 30.44
C GLN A 10 -41.02 3.77 29.21
N LEU A 11 -41.80 4.84 29.32
CA LEU A 11 -41.92 5.86 28.28
C LEU A 11 -40.57 6.52 28.01
N LYS A 12 -39.82 6.87 29.05
CA LYS A 12 -38.49 7.44 28.89
C LYS A 12 -37.54 6.46 28.20
N ASP A 13 -37.49 5.19 28.61
CA ASP A 13 -36.60 4.21 27.97
C ASP A 13 -37.01 3.85 26.52
N ILE A 14 -38.30 3.90 26.19
CA ILE A 14 -38.81 3.64 24.83
C ILE A 14 -38.55 4.82 23.89
N PHE A 15 -38.63 6.06 24.41
CA PHE A 15 -38.53 7.28 23.61
C PHE A 15 -37.21 8.05 23.78
N ASP A 16 -36.29 7.57 24.63
CA ASP A 16 -34.91 8.04 24.66
C ASP A 16 -34.15 7.45 23.46
N LEU A 17 -34.38 8.06 22.30
CA LEU A 17 -33.87 7.67 20.98
C LEU A 17 -32.33 7.84 20.84
N GLY A 18 -31.59 7.84 21.95
CA GLY A 18 -30.17 8.17 21.95
C GLY A 18 -29.93 9.62 21.52
N ASN A 19 -30.81 10.53 21.95
CA ASN A 19 -30.77 11.95 21.56
C ASN A 19 -29.40 12.57 21.82
N ASP A 20 -28.78 12.22 22.95
CA ASP A 20 -27.45 12.68 23.31
C ASP A 20 -26.38 12.14 22.35
N VAL A 21 -26.49 10.88 21.92
CA VAL A 21 -25.54 10.25 20.97
C VAL A 21 -25.62 10.93 19.62
N VAL A 22 -26.83 11.03 19.04
CA VAL A 22 -27.04 11.64 17.73
C VAL A 22 -26.62 13.11 17.73
N THR A 23 -26.98 13.86 18.77
CA THR A 23 -26.62 15.28 18.86
C THR A 23 -25.11 15.46 19.02
N ASN A 24 -24.46 14.63 19.84
CA ASN A 24 -23.01 14.66 19.98
C ASN A 24 -22.29 14.29 18.67
N ASP A 25 -22.76 13.29 17.94
CA ASP A 25 -22.17 12.91 16.65
C ASP A 25 -22.26 14.04 15.63
N VAL A 26 -23.39 14.73 15.56
CA VAL A 26 -23.57 15.91 14.70
C VAL A 26 -22.64 17.05 15.11
N LEU A 27 -22.52 17.33 16.41
CA LEU A 27 -21.66 18.39 16.93
C LEU A 27 -20.18 18.08 16.71
N ASN A 28 -19.75 16.83 16.95
CA ASN A 28 -18.38 16.38 16.67
C ASN A 28 -18.07 16.52 15.18
N SER A 29 -18.97 16.04 14.31
CA SER A 29 -18.81 16.19 12.85
C SER A 29 -18.68 17.66 12.44
N PHE A 30 -19.48 18.55 13.03
CA PHE A 30 -19.40 19.98 12.75
C PHE A 30 -18.06 20.59 13.21
N GLN A 31 -17.53 20.16 14.35
CA GLN A 31 -16.21 20.57 14.83
C GLN A 31 -15.09 20.10 13.91
N ASP A 32 -15.17 18.85 13.43
CA ASP A 32 -14.21 18.30 12.47
C ASP A 32 -14.21 19.10 11.16
N TYR A 33 -15.39 19.44 10.63
CA TYR A 33 -15.49 20.29 9.42
C TYR A 33 -14.92 21.70 9.62
N ILE A 34 -15.08 22.28 10.81
CA ILE A 34 -14.44 23.57 11.13
C ILE A 34 -12.93 23.39 11.10
N ALA A 35 -12.39 22.39 11.80
CA ALA A 35 -10.96 22.13 11.84
C ALA A 35 -10.37 21.92 10.43
N ASP A 36 -10.98 21.06 9.62
CA ASP A 36 -10.58 20.80 8.24
C ASP A 36 -10.59 22.07 7.38
N GLY A 37 -11.59 22.93 7.56
CA GLY A 37 -11.71 24.20 6.85
C GLY A 37 -10.58 25.17 7.20
N PHE A 38 -10.20 25.25 8.48
CA PHE A 38 -9.09 26.08 8.95
C PHE A 38 -7.73 25.52 8.52
N ASP A 39 -7.54 24.20 8.58
CA ASP A 39 -6.33 23.53 8.08
C ASP A 39 -6.13 23.75 6.58
N ALA A 40 -7.20 23.66 5.80
CA ALA A 40 -7.18 23.96 4.37
C ALA A 40 -6.80 25.43 4.10
N PHE A 41 -7.31 26.35 4.92
CA PHE A 41 -7.01 27.78 4.79
C PHE A 41 -5.56 28.09 5.17
N GLU A 42 -5.05 27.47 6.24
CA GLU A 42 -3.64 27.59 6.64
C GLU A 42 -2.72 27.03 5.55
N LYS A 43 -3.05 25.84 5.02
CA LYS A 43 -2.31 25.23 3.91
C LYS A 43 -2.26 26.15 2.69
N TYR A 44 -3.39 26.75 2.31
CA TYR A 44 -3.45 27.70 1.20
C TYR A 44 -2.55 28.92 1.42
N ILE A 45 -2.55 29.48 2.63
CA ILE A 45 -1.68 30.60 3.01
C ILE A 45 -0.21 30.19 2.92
N ARG A 46 0.12 29.00 3.42
CA ARG A 46 1.47 28.44 3.38
C ARG A 46 1.95 28.28 1.93
N ASP A 47 1.14 27.65 1.10
CA ASP A 47 1.49 27.38 -0.30
C ASP A 47 1.61 28.67 -1.13
N THR A 48 0.76 29.68 -0.88
CA THR A 48 0.72 30.90 -1.70
C THR A 48 1.76 31.95 -1.28
N LEU A 49 1.97 32.14 0.02
CA LEU A 49 2.77 33.27 0.53
C LEU A 49 4.21 32.91 0.87
N TYR A 50 4.51 31.66 1.26
CA TYR A 50 5.90 31.25 1.46
C TYR A 50 6.66 31.12 0.13
N GLN A 51 5.99 30.73 -0.95
CA GLN A 51 6.60 30.70 -2.28
C GLN A 51 6.93 32.10 -2.83
N GLY A 52 6.29 33.15 -2.30
CA GLY A 52 6.44 34.54 -2.74
C GLY A 52 7.45 35.39 -1.95
N ASN A 53 8.28 34.80 -1.08
CA ASN A 53 9.18 35.52 -0.15
C ASN A 53 8.47 36.52 0.80
N GLN A 54 7.18 36.31 1.09
CA GLN A 54 6.39 37.16 2.02
C GLN A 54 6.15 36.47 3.37
N GLU A 55 7.19 35.87 3.95
CA GLU A 55 7.09 35.10 5.20
C GLU A 55 6.49 35.89 6.37
N SER A 56 6.85 37.18 6.51
CA SER A 56 6.29 38.03 7.58
C SER A 56 4.79 38.26 7.45
N THR A 57 4.28 38.36 6.21
CA THR A 57 2.84 38.52 5.95
C THR A 57 2.12 37.18 6.14
N ALA A 58 2.72 36.08 5.69
CA ALA A 58 2.20 34.74 5.88
C ALA A 58 2.01 34.41 7.37
N LEU A 59 3.02 34.68 8.21
CA LEU A 59 2.95 34.46 9.65
C LEU A 59 1.84 35.29 10.31
N LYS A 60 1.67 36.56 9.92
CA LYS A 60 0.58 37.41 10.43
C LYS A 60 -0.80 36.89 10.02
N MET A 61 -0.94 36.36 8.81
CA MET A 61 -2.20 35.78 8.34
C MET A 61 -2.50 34.47 9.05
N ILE A 62 -1.53 33.57 9.23
CA ILE A 62 -1.71 32.33 10.02
C ILE A 62 -2.16 32.68 11.45
N LEU A 63 -1.52 33.65 12.09
CA LEU A 63 -1.88 34.07 13.44
C LEU A 63 -3.28 34.70 13.52
N ALA A 64 -3.71 35.43 12.48
CA ALA A 64 -5.08 35.93 12.37
C ALA A 64 -6.10 34.80 12.16
N VAL A 65 -5.73 33.76 11.42
CA VAL A 65 -6.55 32.57 11.19
C VAL A 65 -6.72 31.78 12.49
N GLU A 66 -5.67 31.64 13.28
CA GLU A 66 -5.73 31.03 14.61
C GLU A 66 -6.66 31.81 15.57
N GLN A 67 -6.59 33.16 15.55
CA GLN A 67 -7.50 34.00 16.31
C GLN A 67 -8.96 33.83 15.86
N LEU A 68 -9.20 33.72 14.55
CA LEU A 68 -10.52 33.47 14.00
C LEU A 68 -11.03 32.07 14.37
N HIS A 69 -10.16 31.05 14.34
CA HIS A 69 -10.49 29.69 14.77
C HIS A 69 -10.93 29.68 16.24
N ASN A 70 -10.19 30.34 17.13
CA ASN A 70 -10.56 30.45 18.54
C ASN A 70 -11.92 31.15 18.74
N LEU A 71 -12.17 32.24 18.01
CA LEU A 71 -13.45 32.95 18.06
C LEU A 71 -14.59 32.06 17.54
N MET A 72 -14.36 31.32 16.46
CA MET A 72 -15.32 30.40 15.87
C MET A 72 -15.65 29.27 16.85
N GLN A 73 -14.64 28.66 17.49
CA GLN A 73 -14.81 27.61 18.48
C GLN A 73 -15.59 28.09 19.71
N GLU A 74 -15.36 29.32 20.17
CA GLU A 74 -16.15 29.88 21.26
C GLU A 74 -17.61 30.14 20.85
N SER A 75 -17.82 30.60 19.61
CA SER A 75 -19.17 30.82 19.06
C SER A 75 -19.94 29.50 18.86
N GLU A 76 -19.24 28.46 18.42
CA GLU A 76 -19.74 27.09 18.25
C GLU A 76 -20.19 26.56 19.60
N ARG A 77 -19.33 26.54 20.62
CA ARG A 77 -19.70 26.06 21.97
C ARG A 77 -20.96 26.70 22.55
N ARG A 78 -21.16 28.00 22.29
CA ARG A 78 -22.36 28.73 22.74
C ARG A 78 -23.61 28.36 21.95
N THR A 79 -23.46 28.09 20.65
CA THR A 79 -24.56 27.76 19.75
C THR A 79 -24.93 26.28 19.85
N SER A 80 -23.96 25.39 20.03
CA SER A 80 -24.12 23.94 20.18
C SER A 80 -25.00 23.59 21.37
N LYS A 81 -24.82 24.25 22.52
CA LYS A 81 -25.71 24.06 23.68
C LYS A 81 -27.16 24.48 23.41
N LYS A 82 -27.36 25.55 22.63
CA LYS A 82 -28.71 26.00 22.27
C LYS A 82 -29.36 25.03 21.29
N LEU A 83 -28.59 24.54 20.31
CA LEU A 83 -29.03 23.54 19.37
C LEU A 83 -29.40 22.24 20.09
N GLU A 84 -28.55 21.77 21.00
CA GLU A 84 -28.81 20.57 21.80
C GLU A 84 -30.12 20.68 22.59
N ASN A 85 -30.34 21.80 23.28
CA ASN A 85 -31.59 22.03 23.99
C ASN A 85 -32.79 22.09 23.04
N GLN A 86 -32.67 22.78 21.90
CA GLN A 86 -33.75 22.87 20.92
C GLN A 86 -34.10 21.50 20.32
N VAL A 87 -33.09 20.70 20.00
CA VAL A 87 -33.26 19.36 19.43
C VAL A 87 -33.96 18.43 20.45
N LYS A 88 -33.55 18.51 21.72
CA LYS A 88 -34.20 17.78 22.83
C LYS A 88 -35.65 18.22 23.05
N GLU A 89 -35.93 19.51 22.99
CA GLU A 89 -37.24 20.08 23.30
C GLU A 89 -38.24 20.01 22.13
N SER A 90 -37.77 20.00 20.88
CA SER A 90 -38.64 20.17 19.71
C SER A 90 -38.59 19.05 18.68
N VAL A 91 -37.44 18.37 18.51
CA VAL A 91 -37.25 17.38 17.43
C VAL A 91 -37.46 15.98 17.96
N PHE A 92 -36.83 15.64 19.08
CA PHE A 92 -36.97 14.32 19.71
C PHE A 92 -37.97 14.30 20.87
N PHE A 93 -38.72 15.39 21.06
CA PHE A 93 -39.79 15.44 22.04
C PHE A 93 -41.03 14.71 21.52
N VAL A 94 -41.46 13.68 22.25
CA VAL A 94 -42.72 12.99 21.97
C VAL A 94 -43.77 13.47 22.98
N PRO A 95 -44.85 14.15 22.53
CA PRO A 95 -45.94 14.54 23.41
C PRO A 95 -46.56 13.32 24.10
N GLU A 96 -46.72 13.41 25.42
CA GLU A 96 -47.19 12.32 26.28
C GLU A 96 -48.52 11.71 25.82
N ALA A 97 -49.45 12.53 25.33
CA ALA A 97 -50.74 12.06 24.80
C ALA A 97 -50.58 11.10 23.60
N LEU A 98 -49.60 11.34 22.73
CA LEU A 98 -49.31 10.47 21.58
C LEU A 98 -48.63 9.19 22.03
N ALA A 99 -47.73 9.28 23.01
CA ALA A 99 -47.03 8.13 23.55
C ALA A 99 -47.98 7.15 24.27
N LEU A 100 -48.93 7.68 25.05
CA LEU A 100 -49.97 6.88 25.71
C LEU A 100 -50.92 6.23 24.70
N THR A 101 -51.26 6.95 23.62
CA THR A 101 -52.11 6.40 22.55
C THR A 101 -51.39 5.24 21.85
N ALA A 102 -50.10 5.40 21.51
CA ALA A 102 -49.30 4.35 20.90
C ALA A 102 -49.19 3.09 21.80
N LEU A 103 -49.01 3.26 23.11
CA LEU A 103 -49.02 2.16 24.07
C LEU A 103 -50.38 1.44 24.15
N GLN A 104 -51.49 2.18 24.00
CA GLN A 104 -52.84 1.61 24.01
C GLN A 104 -53.21 0.91 22.71
N THR A 105 -52.71 1.38 21.57
CA THR A 105 -52.90 0.76 20.25
C THR A 105 -51.84 -0.28 19.89
N SER A 106 -50.81 -0.48 20.72
CA SER A 106 -49.88 -1.60 20.58
C SER A 106 -50.69 -2.89 20.54
N GLU A 107 -50.87 -3.44 19.34
CA GLU A 107 -51.71 -4.61 19.09
C GLU A 107 -51.29 -5.75 20.02
N LYS A 108 -52.28 -6.35 20.70
CA LYS A 108 -52.11 -7.66 21.32
C LYS A 108 -52.01 -8.68 20.19
N LEU A 109 -50.78 -8.89 19.71
CA LEU A 109 -50.46 -9.96 18.78
C LEU A 109 -50.86 -11.32 19.36
N ASP A 110 -51.37 -12.19 18.50
CA ASP A 110 -51.88 -13.49 18.91
C ASP A 110 -50.73 -14.37 19.43
N SER A 111 -50.96 -15.05 20.56
CA SER A 111 -49.88 -15.72 21.31
C SER A 111 -49.20 -16.85 20.54
N ALA A 112 -49.89 -17.44 19.56
CA ALA A 112 -49.34 -18.51 18.71
C ALA A 112 -48.38 -17.96 17.65
N THR A 113 -48.70 -16.83 17.02
CA THR A 113 -47.82 -16.18 16.04
C THR A 113 -46.56 -15.61 16.70
N LEU A 114 -46.69 -15.09 17.93
CA LEU A 114 -45.56 -14.60 18.71
C LEU A 114 -44.51 -15.68 18.99
N ARG A 115 -44.95 -16.93 19.26
CA ARG A 115 -44.01 -18.01 19.57
C ARG A 115 -43.20 -18.47 18.36
N GLU A 116 -43.83 -18.55 17.19
CA GLU A 116 -43.13 -18.89 15.95
C GLU A 116 -42.16 -17.78 15.52
N GLU A 117 -42.54 -16.52 15.72
CA GLU A 117 -41.67 -15.36 15.49
C GLU A 117 -40.51 -15.29 16.49
N GLU A 118 -40.75 -15.59 17.77
CA GLU A 118 -39.71 -15.65 18.82
C GLU A 118 -38.69 -16.76 18.50
N GLU A 119 -39.14 -17.97 18.15
CA GLU A 119 -38.25 -19.06 17.74
C GLU A 119 -37.44 -18.71 16.47
N LYS A 120 -38.00 -17.90 15.56
CA LYS A 120 -37.30 -17.41 14.38
C LYS A 120 -36.27 -16.34 14.73
N LEU A 121 -36.64 -15.35 15.54
CA LEU A 121 -35.76 -14.28 16.01
C LEU A 121 -34.59 -14.84 16.83
N ASP A 122 -34.82 -15.87 17.64
CA ASP A 122 -33.76 -16.54 18.40
C ASP A 122 -32.73 -17.20 17.47
N ARG A 123 -33.18 -17.81 16.37
CA ARG A 123 -32.27 -18.36 15.35
C ARG A 123 -31.47 -17.26 14.67
N GLU A 124 -32.12 -16.19 14.24
CA GLU A 124 -31.46 -15.03 13.62
C GLU A 124 -30.47 -14.36 14.58
N LEU A 125 -30.82 -14.22 15.86
CA LEU A 125 -29.90 -13.72 16.90
C LEU A 125 -28.71 -14.64 17.11
N HIS A 126 -28.90 -15.96 17.07
CA HIS A 126 -27.81 -16.90 17.21
C HIS A 126 -26.84 -16.82 16.02
N GLU A 127 -27.39 -16.71 14.81
CA GLU A 127 -26.62 -16.52 13.58
C GLU A 127 -25.84 -15.19 13.59
N MET A 128 -26.51 -14.07 13.89
CA MET A 128 -25.85 -12.76 14.03
C MET A 128 -24.76 -12.77 15.11
N ARG A 129 -24.96 -13.47 16.24
CA ARG A 129 -23.93 -13.61 17.28
C ARG A 129 -22.73 -14.40 16.77
N ALA A 130 -22.95 -15.45 15.98
CA ALA A 130 -21.88 -16.22 15.36
C ALA A 130 -21.11 -15.36 14.34
N GLU A 131 -21.80 -14.58 13.52
CA GLU A 131 -21.19 -13.64 12.57
C GLU A 131 -20.37 -12.56 13.28
N ILE A 132 -20.90 -11.97 14.37
CA ILE A 132 -20.18 -10.99 15.20
C ILE A 132 -18.92 -11.62 15.81
N ALA A 133 -19.00 -12.86 16.30
CA ALA A 133 -17.83 -13.55 16.83
C ALA A 133 -16.77 -13.80 15.75
N SER A 134 -17.20 -14.22 14.55
CA SER A 134 -16.31 -14.42 13.41
C SER A 134 -15.66 -13.13 12.93
N THR A 135 -16.42 -12.04 12.85
CA THR A 135 -15.89 -10.74 12.44
C THR A 135 -14.95 -10.15 13.48
N ARG A 136 -15.22 -10.31 14.78
CA ARG A 136 -14.28 -9.93 15.84
C ARG A 136 -12.96 -10.69 15.75
N ALA A 137 -13.01 -12.01 15.55
CA ALA A 137 -11.81 -12.82 15.36
C ALA A 137 -10.99 -12.34 14.13
N ALA A 138 -11.66 -12.04 13.01
CA ALA A 138 -11.00 -11.48 11.83
C ALA A 138 -10.39 -10.09 12.09
N CYS A 139 -11.07 -9.23 12.84
CA CYS A 139 -10.51 -7.93 13.23
C CYS A 139 -9.28 -8.07 14.15
N GLU A 140 -9.30 -9.01 15.10
CA GLU A 140 -8.15 -9.29 15.97
C GLU A 140 -6.95 -9.81 15.16
N GLU A 141 -7.19 -10.68 14.19
CA GLU A 141 -6.16 -11.18 13.27
C GLU A 141 -5.55 -10.04 12.43
N LEU A 142 -6.40 -9.21 11.81
CA LEU A 142 -5.95 -8.04 11.04
C LEU A 142 -5.19 -7.03 11.92
N GLN A 143 -5.64 -6.80 13.15
CA GLN A 143 -4.97 -5.90 14.08
C GLN A 143 -3.58 -6.44 14.47
N SER A 144 -3.47 -7.77 14.65
CA SER A 144 -2.18 -8.43 14.86
C SER A 144 -1.27 -8.31 13.63
N GLU A 145 -1.80 -8.46 12.43
CA GLU A 145 -1.05 -8.33 11.19
C GLU A 145 -0.54 -6.90 11.00
N VAL A 146 -1.40 -5.89 11.20
CA VAL A 146 -1.01 -4.46 11.18
C VAL A 146 0.08 -4.18 12.22
N SER A 147 -0.08 -4.69 13.44
CA SER A 147 0.93 -4.49 14.49
C SER A 147 2.27 -5.15 14.14
N SER A 148 2.24 -6.32 13.47
CA SER A 148 3.45 -6.98 12.97
C SER A 148 4.11 -6.18 11.85
N LEU A 149 3.32 -5.66 10.91
CA LEU A 149 3.81 -4.81 9.82
C LEU A 149 4.41 -3.50 10.36
N ASP A 150 3.77 -2.87 11.34
CA ASP A 150 4.31 -1.67 12.00
C ASP A 150 5.63 -1.98 12.71
N ALA A 151 5.75 -3.14 13.36
CA ALA A 151 7.00 -3.58 13.96
C ALA A 151 8.08 -3.87 12.90
N GLU A 152 7.72 -4.46 11.77
CA GLU A 152 8.63 -4.68 10.63
C GLU A 152 9.10 -3.35 10.02
N ILE A 153 8.19 -2.40 9.82
CA ILE A 153 8.49 -1.04 9.34
C ILE A 153 9.41 -0.32 10.34
N ALA A 154 9.12 -0.41 11.64
CA ALA A 154 9.97 0.19 12.67
C ALA A 154 11.35 -0.49 12.75
N SER A 155 11.43 -1.80 12.47
CA SER A 155 12.69 -2.55 12.42
C SER A 155 13.49 -2.31 11.13
N CYS A 156 12.83 -1.82 10.07
CA CYS A 156 13.50 -1.31 8.88
C CYS A 156 14.25 -0.04 9.26
N ASP A 157 15.51 -0.22 9.65
CA ASP A 157 16.44 0.85 9.95
C ASP A 157 16.79 1.64 8.67
N VAL A 158 15.96 2.63 8.36
CA VAL A 158 16.15 3.56 7.23
C VAL A 158 17.45 4.35 7.40
N SER A 159 17.98 4.49 8.62
CA SER A 159 19.25 5.16 8.88
C SER A 159 20.43 4.40 8.25
N ARG A 160 20.35 3.08 8.05
CA ARG A 160 21.35 2.34 7.26
C ARG A 160 21.30 2.70 5.77
N VAL A 161 20.12 3.05 5.24
CA VAL A 161 19.95 3.49 3.85
C VAL A 161 20.35 4.96 3.68
N GLU A 162 20.07 5.81 4.67
CA GLU A 162 20.49 7.21 4.71
C GLU A 162 22.00 7.38 4.96
N ALA A 163 22.64 6.42 5.63
CA ALA A 163 24.09 6.37 5.80
C ALA A 163 24.83 5.93 4.52
N ILE A 164 24.16 5.34 3.52
CA ILE A 164 24.79 4.98 2.23
C ILE A 164 25.30 6.23 1.50
N PRO A 165 24.52 7.32 1.34
CA PRO A 165 25.01 8.60 0.85
C PRO A 165 26.22 9.17 1.61
N GLU A 166 26.23 9.09 2.95
CA GLU A 166 27.36 9.59 3.77
C GLU A 166 28.60 8.69 3.65
N ALA A 167 28.43 7.37 3.63
CA ALA A 167 29.50 6.40 3.41
C ALA A 167 30.09 6.46 1.99
N LEU A 168 29.30 6.86 1.00
CA LEU A 168 29.75 7.13 -0.38
C LEU A 168 30.47 8.48 -0.52
N GLY A 169 30.37 9.37 0.46
CA GLY A 169 31.05 10.66 0.51
C GLY A 169 30.95 11.49 -0.79
N ALA A 170 32.03 12.20 -1.14
CA ALA A 170 32.14 13.01 -2.37
C ALA A 170 32.06 12.19 -3.69
N GLY A 171 31.92 10.87 -3.62
CA GLY A 171 31.77 9.98 -4.79
C GLY A 171 30.34 9.82 -5.29
N LYS A 172 29.33 10.45 -4.66
CA LYS A 172 27.91 10.28 -4.98
C LYS A 172 27.55 10.61 -6.44
N GLU A 173 28.18 11.64 -7.03
CA GLU A 173 28.02 11.99 -8.44
C GLU A 173 28.72 11.00 -9.38
N ASN A 174 29.82 10.40 -8.92
CA ASN A 174 30.58 9.43 -9.68
C ASN A 174 29.93 8.05 -9.63
N PHE A 175 29.24 7.66 -8.55
CA PHE A 175 28.66 6.32 -8.44
C PHE A 175 27.55 6.06 -9.47
N SER A 176 26.65 7.02 -9.68
CA SER A 176 25.62 6.92 -10.73
C SER A 176 26.25 6.88 -12.13
N ARG A 177 27.29 7.69 -12.35
CA ARG A 177 28.03 7.76 -13.61
C ARG A 177 28.86 6.50 -13.87
N ASP A 178 29.45 5.92 -12.84
CA ASP A 178 30.26 4.71 -12.86
C ASP A 178 29.36 3.49 -13.04
N ALA A 179 28.21 3.43 -12.37
CA ALA A 179 27.19 2.40 -12.61
C ALA A 179 26.67 2.45 -14.06
N ALA A 180 26.41 3.64 -14.59
CA ALA A 180 26.03 3.82 -16.00
C ALA A 180 27.18 3.47 -16.96
N ALA A 181 28.43 3.79 -16.61
CA ALA A 181 29.61 3.43 -17.40
C ALA A 181 29.86 1.92 -17.40
N VAL A 182 29.64 1.25 -16.27
CA VAL A 182 29.72 -0.22 -16.13
C VAL A 182 28.59 -0.90 -16.90
N ASP A 183 27.36 -0.40 -16.84
CA ASP A 183 26.24 -0.93 -17.65
C ASP A 183 26.52 -0.73 -19.15
N LYS A 184 27.05 0.43 -19.55
CA LYS A 184 27.46 0.70 -20.94
C LYS A 184 28.60 -0.22 -21.39
N ALA A 185 29.64 -0.37 -20.56
CA ALA A 185 30.75 -1.29 -20.83
C ALA A 185 30.28 -2.74 -20.89
N GLY A 186 29.34 -3.14 -20.03
CA GLY A 186 28.71 -4.46 -20.04
C GLY A 186 27.91 -4.71 -21.31
N LYS A 187 27.13 -3.73 -21.78
CA LYS A 187 26.40 -3.79 -23.06
C LYS A 187 27.35 -3.84 -24.26
N GLU A 188 28.42 -3.05 -24.25
CA GLU A 188 29.46 -3.08 -25.28
C GLU A 188 30.16 -4.45 -25.31
N LEU A 189 30.57 -4.98 -24.15
CA LEU A 189 31.20 -6.29 -24.05
C LEU A 189 30.25 -7.40 -24.53
N ASN A 190 28.98 -7.35 -24.14
CA ASN A 190 27.97 -8.31 -24.59
C ASN A 190 27.70 -8.23 -26.10
N SER A 191 27.79 -7.03 -26.69
CA SER A 191 27.72 -6.85 -28.15
C SER A 191 28.98 -7.32 -28.89
N MET A 192 30.13 -7.35 -28.20
CA MET A 192 31.39 -7.83 -28.75
C MET A 192 31.56 -9.34 -28.60
N LEU A 193 30.94 -9.98 -27.60
CA LEU A 193 30.95 -11.44 -27.42
C LEU A 193 30.55 -12.23 -28.69
N PRO A 194 29.47 -11.91 -29.42
CA PRO A 194 29.14 -12.60 -30.66
C PRO A 194 30.16 -12.34 -31.77
N LYS A 195 30.74 -11.12 -31.84
CA LYS A 195 31.81 -10.79 -32.80
C LYS A 195 33.10 -11.54 -32.47
N LEU A 196 33.43 -11.71 -31.19
CA LEU A 196 34.56 -12.50 -30.71
C LEU A 196 34.33 -13.99 -30.97
N LYS A 197 33.09 -14.47 -30.85
CA LYS A 197 32.71 -15.85 -31.19
C LYS A 197 32.79 -16.11 -32.70
N GLU A 198 32.38 -15.14 -33.53
CA GLU A 198 32.59 -15.21 -34.98
C GLU A 198 34.06 -15.11 -35.39
N LEU A 199 34.85 -14.23 -34.76
CA LEU A 199 36.29 -14.13 -34.98
C LEU A 199 37.02 -15.40 -34.55
N SER A 200 36.66 -15.98 -33.40
CA SER A 200 37.14 -17.28 -32.95
C SER A 200 36.76 -18.38 -33.93
N ASN A 201 35.54 -18.36 -34.47
CA ASN A 201 35.13 -19.33 -35.48
C ASN A 201 35.88 -19.11 -36.80
N LYS A 202 36.15 -17.87 -37.21
CA LYS A 202 36.91 -17.54 -38.43
C LYS A 202 38.40 -17.86 -38.29
N PHE A 203 39.03 -17.58 -37.16
CA PHE A 203 40.44 -17.94 -36.91
C PHE A 203 40.61 -19.44 -36.61
N GLY A 204 39.66 -20.04 -35.88
CA GLY A 204 39.61 -21.49 -35.67
C GLY A 204 39.42 -22.27 -36.98
N SER A 205 38.59 -21.76 -37.89
CA SER A 205 38.39 -22.38 -39.21
C SER A 205 39.50 -22.07 -40.22
N ALA A 206 40.09 -20.87 -40.21
CA ALA A 206 41.19 -20.50 -41.11
C ALA A 206 42.50 -21.24 -40.81
N ASN A 207 42.79 -21.51 -39.54
CA ASN A 207 43.95 -22.32 -39.17
C ASN A 207 43.75 -23.80 -39.52
N LEU A 208 42.52 -24.34 -39.45
CA LEU A 208 42.24 -25.71 -39.85
C LEU A 208 42.31 -25.93 -41.37
N THR A 209 41.85 -24.99 -42.20
CA THR A 209 41.93 -25.13 -43.68
C THR A 209 43.34 -24.93 -44.24
N THR A 210 44.15 -24.06 -43.63
CA THR A 210 45.54 -23.85 -44.07
C THR A 210 46.43 -25.05 -43.69
N THR A 211 46.24 -25.62 -42.49
CA THR A 211 47.01 -26.79 -42.06
C THR A 211 46.60 -28.06 -42.83
N ARG A 212 45.31 -28.21 -43.17
CA ARG A 212 44.83 -29.38 -43.94
C ARG A 212 45.35 -29.39 -45.39
N ASN A 213 45.42 -28.23 -46.05
CA ASN A 213 46.03 -28.14 -47.39
C ASN A 213 47.52 -28.52 -47.41
N ILE A 214 48.27 -28.15 -46.36
CA ILE A 214 49.69 -28.50 -46.26
C ILE A 214 49.87 -30.01 -46.01
N VAL A 215 49.03 -30.61 -45.16
CA VAL A 215 49.06 -32.06 -44.89
C VAL A 215 48.68 -32.86 -46.14
N ASP A 216 47.59 -32.48 -46.83
CA ASP A 216 47.17 -33.16 -48.05
C ASP A 216 48.23 -33.03 -49.17
N GLN A 217 48.92 -31.87 -49.25
CA GLN A 217 50.01 -31.66 -50.20
C GLN A 217 51.24 -32.51 -49.87
N VAL A 218 51.62 -32.61 -48.60
CA VAL A 218 52.73 -33.46 -48.13
C VAL A 218 52.41 -34.95 -48.32
N GLU A 219 51.19 -35.37 -48.04
CA GLU A 219 50.76 -36.76 -48.22
C GLU A 219 50.76 -37.16 -49.71
N SER A 220 50.35 -36.25 -50.60
CA SER A 220 50.47 -36.46 -52.04
C SER A 220 51.93 -36.58 -52.52
N GLU A 221 52.86 -35.81 -51.94
CA GLU A 221 54.30 -35.84 -52.26
C GLU A 221 54.94 -37.15 -51.76
N VAL A 222 54.57 -37.60 -50.55
CA VAL A 222 55.04 -38.87 -49.97
C VAL A 222 54.59 -40.06 -50.80
N GLU A 223 53.33 -40.09 -51.23
CA GLU A 223 52.81 -41.20 -52.02
C GLU A 223 53.42 -41.22 -53.44
N LYS A 224 53.68 -40.04 -54.01
CA LYS A 224 54.41 -39.89 -55.28
C LYS A 224 55.86 -40.39 -55.15
N ARG A 225 56.51 -40.17 -54.00
CA ARG A 225 57.87 -40.71 -53.74
C ARG A 225 57.89 -42.22 -53.47
N LYS A 226 56.86 -42.79 -52.83
CA LYS A 226 56.71 -44.25 -52.70
C LYS A 226 56.51 -44.93 -54.05
N GLN A 227 55.78 -44.30 -54.97
CA GLN A 227 55.55 -44.83 -56.32
C GLN A 227 56.71 -44.57 -57.28
N SER A 228 57.59 -43.62 -56.96
CA SER A 228 58.82 -43.37 -57.71
C SER A 228 59.73 -44.59 -57.71
N GLN A 229 60.47 -44.76 -58.81
CA GLN A 229 61.37 -45.88 -59.07
C GLN A 229 62.39 -46.09 -57.94
N ALA A 230 62.83 -45.01 -57.28
CA ALA A 230 63.72 -45.05 -56.11
C ALA A 230 63.04 -45.66 -54.86
N GLY A 231 61.75 -45.37 -54.63
CA GLY A 231 60.96 -45.92 -53.52
C GLY A 231 60.67 -47.42 -53.69
N LYS A 232 60.49 -47.88 -54.94
CA LYS A 232 60.35 -49.31 -55.25
C LYS A 232 61.65 -50.09 -54.97
N THR A 233 62.81 -49.56 -55.38
CA THR A 233 64.12 -50.17 -55.06
C THR A 233 64.43 -50.21 -53.56
N LEU A 234 64.00 -49.21 -52.77
CA LEU A 234 64.17 -49.24 -51.31
C LEU A 234 63.27 -50.28 -50.64
N LYS A 235 62.03 -50.46 -51.12
CA LYS A 235 61.13 -51.50 -50.63
C LYS A 235 61.64 -52.91 -50.99
N GLU A 236 62.20 -53.09 -52.18
CA GLU A 236 62.84 -54.34 -52.59
C GLU A 236 64.11 -54.63 -51.78
N MET A 237 64.93 -53.61 -51.47
CA MET A 237 66.10 -53.79 -50.59
C MET A 237 65.73 -54.12 -49.14
N CYS A 238 64.65 -53.54 -48.60
CA CYS A 238 64.18 -53.89 -47.25
C CYS A 238 63.57 -55.31 -47.18
N ASN A 239 62.89 -55.76 -48.24
CA ASN A 239 62.37 -57.13 -48.31
C ASN A 239 63.46 -58.20 -48.52
N LEU A 240 64.67 -57.82 -48.91
CA LEU A 240 65.84 -58.71 -48.99
C LEU A 240 66.58 -58.84 -47.64
N LEU A 241 66.21 -58.07 -46.61
CA LEU A 241 66.81 -58.06 -45.27
C LEU A 241 65.89 -58.68 -44.19
N THR A 242 64.78 -59.29 -44.58
CA THR A 242 63.87 -60.12 -43.75
C THR A 242 63.67 -61.47 -44.40
#